data_AF-A3X570-F1
#
_entry.id   AF-A3X570-F1
#
_cell.length_a   1.000
_cell.length_b   1.000
_cell.length_c   1.000
_cell.angle_alpha   90.00
_cell.angle_beta   90.00
_cell.angle_gamma   90.00
#
_symmetry.space_group_name_H-M   'P 1'
#
loop_
_entity.id
_entity.type
_entity.pdbx_description
1 polymer ?
#
loop_
_entity_poly.entity_id
_entity_poly.type
_entity_poly.pdbx_seq_one_letter_code
_entity_poly.pdbx_strand_id
1 'polypeptide(L)'
;MAKECTAKGGKFARTGIYAQITFCQMPKRAAVDAGQMCTDGSQCEAGSCLAETGTCAPVVNAWICEPVLEKGERLEVLCPD
;
A
#
# COMPACT_ATOMS: atom_id res chain seq x y z
N MET A 1 -2.34 -17.84 -9.35
CA MET A 1 -1.61 -16.58 -9.67
C MET A 1 -2.44 -15.57 -10.48
N ALA A 2 -2.53 -15.62 -11.82
CA ALA A 2 -3.29 -14.62 -12.58
C ALA A 2 -4.80 -14.68 -12.32
N LYS A 3 -5.40 -15.88 -12.34
CA LYS A 3 -6.82 -16.08 -12.04
C LYS A 3 -7.22 -15.61 -10.64
N GLU A 4 -6.40 -15.88 -9.63
CA GLU A 4 -6.66 -15.44 -8.25
C GLU A 4 -6.57 -13.91 -8.11
N CYS A 5 -5.61 -13.29 -8.80
CA CYS A 5 -5.49 -11.83 -8.84
C CYS A 5 -6.77 -11.18 -9.39
N THR A 6 -7.25 -11.67 -10.53
CA THR A 6 -8.45 -11.14 -11.17
C THR A 6 -9.72 -11.48 -10.39
N ALA A 7 -9.77 -12.65 -9.74
CA ALA A 7 -10.88 -13.03 -8.86
C ALA A 7 -11.03 -12.12 -7.64
N LYS A 8 -9.93 -11.55 -7.14
CA LYS A 8 -9.93 -10.54 -6.07
C LYS A 8 -10.11 -9.11 -6.58
N GLY A 9 -10.41 -8.93 -7.87
CA GLY A 9 -10.61 -7.63 -8.50
C GLY A 9 -9.32 -6.92 -8.95
N GLY A 10 -8.17 -7.58 -8.83
CA GLY A 10 -6.87 -7.07 -9.26
C GLY A 10 -6.61 -7.21 -10.77
N LYS A 11 -5.73 -6.36 -11.30
CA LYS A 11 -5.19 -6.47 -12.65
C LYS A 11 -3.86 -7.20 -12.61
N PHE A 12 -3.77 -8.30 -13.33
CA PHE A 12 -2.51 -9.01 -13.48
C PHE A 12 -1.64 -8.26 -14.49
N ALA A 13 -0.46 -7.85 -14.06
CA ALA A 13 0.48 -7.05 -14.85
C ALA A 13 1.87 -7.69 -14.82
N ARG A 14 2.71 -7.27 -15.77
CA ARG A 14 4.08 -7.73 -15.92
C ARG A 14 5.02 -6.54 -16.07
N THR A 15 6.14 -6.57 -15.36
CA THR A 15 7.18 -5.52 -15.38
C THR A 15 8.58 -6.14 -15.49
N GLY A 16 9.62 -5.30 -15.59
CA GLY A 16 11.01 -5.70 -15.77
C GLY A 16 11.45 -5.75 -17.24
N ILE A 17 12.77 -5.85 -17.45
CA ILE A 17 13.38 -6.00 -18.78
C ILE A 17 12.92 -7.35 -19.35
N TYR A 18 11.99 -7.31 -20.32
CA TYR A 18 11.25 -8.44 -20.91
C TYR A 18 10.00 -8.94 -20.16
N ALA A 19 9.41 -8.14 -19.26
CA ALA A 19 8.12 -8.46 -18.62
C ALA A 19 8.12 -9.81 -17.84
N GLN A 20 9.26 -10.18 -17.27
CA GLN A 20 9.49 -11.40 -16.50
C GLN A 20 8.93 -11.33 -15.07
N ILE A 21 8.75 -10.13 -14.53
CA ILE A 21 8.24 -9.94 -13.16
C ILE A 21 6.72 -9.83 -13.24
N THR A 22 6.02 -10.88 -12.83
CA THR A 22 4.55 -10.87 -12.74
C THR A 22 4.10 -10.32 -11.39
N PHE A 23 3.18 -9.37 -11.40
CA PHE A 23 2.58 -8.83 -10.18
C PHE A 23 1.07 -8.68 -10.32
N CYS A 24 0.37 -8.70 -9.17
CA CYS A 24 -1.04 -8.41 -9.11
C CYS A 24 -1.24 -6.98 -8.64
N GLN A 25 -1.66 -6.10 -9.54
CA GLN A 25 -2.01 -4.73 -9.19
C GLN A 25 -3.46 -4.71 -8.70
N MET A 26 -3.65 -4.66 -7.39
CA MET A 26 -4.98 -4.48 -6.83
C MET A 26 -5.48 -3.04 -7.11
N PRO A 27 -6.78 -2.84 -7.35
CA PRO A 27 -7.35 -1.52 -7.51
C PRO A 27 -7.16 -0.70 -6.23
N LYS A 28 -6.87 0.59 -6.40
CA LYS A 28 -6.90 1.55 -5.30
C LYS A 28 -8.32 1.54 -4.73
N ARG A 29 -8.43 1.34 -3.43
CA ARG A 29 -9.69 1.44 -2.70
C ARG A 29 -9.50 2.27 -1.45
N ALA A 30 -10.55 2.93 -1.00
CA ALA A 30 -10.52 3.61 0.29
C ALA A 30 -10.24 2.58 1.40
N ALA A 31 -9.34 2.94 2.31
CA ALA A 31 -9.10 2.20 3.54
C ALA A 31 -10.27 2.45 4.48
N VAL A 32 -10.82 1.40 5.09
CA VAL A 32 -11.98 1.53 6.01
C VAL A 32 -11.63 2.23 7.31
N ASP A 33 -10.36 2.17 7.68
CA ASP A 33 -9.69 2.72 8.84
C ASP A 33 -9.01 4.06 8.54
N ALA A 34 -9.23 4.65 7.36
CA ALA A 34 -8.71 5.94 6.97
C ALA A 34 -8.91 7.00 8.08
N GLY A 35 -7.83 7.64 8.51
CA GLY A 35 -7.88 8.67 9.55
C GLY A 35 -7.95 8.14 10.99
N GLN A 36 -8.02 6.82 11.22
CA GLN A 36 -7.84 6.26 12.56
C GLN A 36 -6.42 6.49 13.05
N MET A 37 -6.27 6.78 14.34
CA MET A 37 -4.95 6.94 14.96
C MET A 37 -4.18 5.62 14.91
N CYS A 38 -2.90 5.71 14.55
CA CYS A 38 -2.01 4.57 14.47
C CYS A 38 -0.60 4.99 14.91
N THR A 39 0.19 4.00 15.32
CA THR A 39 1.62 4.17 15.64
C THR A 39 2.51 3.33 14.73
N ASP A 40 1.91 2.47 13.92
CA ASP A 40 2.58 1.51 13.06
C ASP A 40 1.69 1.19 11.85
N GLY A 41 2.29 1.07 10.66
CA GLY A 41 1.57 0.73 9.42
C GLY A 41 0.81 -0.58 9.47
N SER A 42 1.26 -1.55 10.28
CA SER A 42 0.60 -2.86 10.45
C SER A 42 -0.77 -2.77 11.12
N GLN A 43 -1.07 -1.65 11.80
CA GLN A 43 -2.38 -1.40 12.40
C GLN A 43 -3.41 -0.95 11.36
N CYS A 44 -2.97 -0.61 10.15
CA CYS A 44 -3.80 -0.02 9.12
C CYS A 44 -4.08 -0.99 7.98
N GLU A 45 -5.27 -0.94 7.40
CA GLU A 45 -5.63 -1.76 6.24
C GLU A 45 -4.78 -1.43 5.01
N ALA A 46 -4.40 -0.15 4.88
CA ALA A 46 -3.46 0.31 3.86
C ALA A 46 -2.02 -0.20 4.09
N GLY A 47 -1.72 -0.79 5.25
CA GLY A 47 -0.36 -1.15 5.65
C GLY A 47 0.53 0.08 5.89
N SER A 48 -0.07 1.25 6.10
CA SER A 48 0.62 2.54 6.14
C SER A 48 -0.05 3.47 7.14
N CYS A 49 0.75 3.96 8.08
CA CYS A 49 0.35 4.94 9.09
C CYS A 49 1.05 6.26 8.77
N LEU A 50 0.32 7.32 8.43
CA LEU A 50 0.92 8.59 7.99
C LEU A 50 1.64 9.29 9.14
N ALA A 51 2.93 9.62 8.94
CA ALA A 51 3.75 10.21 9.99
C ALA A 51 3.49 11.70 10.25
N GLU A 52 2.77 12.39 9.37
CA GLU A 52 2.38 13.78 9.59
C GLU A 52 1.20 13.92 10.54
N THR A 53 0.22 13.03 10.41
CA THR A 53 -1.03 13.06 11.19
C THR A 53 -1.08 12.01 12.28
N GLY A 54 -0.23 10.98 12.23
CA GLY A 54 -0.32 9.81 13.11
C GLY A 54 -1.57 8.99 12.83
N THR A 55 -2.03 8.93 11.57
CA THR A 55 -3.29 8.28 11.20
C THR A 55 -3.16 7.37 9.99
N CYS A 56 -4.01 6.34 9.91
CA CYS A 56 -4.01 5.39 8.81
C CYS A 56 -4.27 6.05 7.46
N ALA A 57 -3.54 5.60 6.45
CA ALA A 57 -3.60 6.17 5.11
C ALA A 57 -5.00 5.95 4.48
N PRO A 58 -5.50 6.91 3.69
CA PRO A 58 -6.86 6.85 3.17
C PRO A 58 -7.09 5.83 2.06
N VAL A 59 -6.03 5.30 1.44
CA VAL A 59 -6.14 4.44 0.25
C VAL A 59 -5.24 3.22 0.37
N VAL A 60 -5.82 2.03 0.23
CA VAL A 60 -5.12 0.73 0.20
C VAL A 60 -4.53 0.49 -1.19
N ASN A 61 -3.30 -0.05 -1.26
CA ASN A 61 -2.56 -0.27 -2.49
C ASN A 61 -2.33 1.01 -3.32
N ALA A 62 -2.46 2.18 -2.69
CA ALA A 62 -1.86 3.37 -3.25
C ALA A 62 -0.34 3.19 -3.19
N TRP A 63 0.33 3.56 -4.28
CA TRP A 63 1.76 3.79 -4.26
C TRP A 63 1.94 5.07 -3.43
N ILE A 64 2.05 4.89 -2.11
CA ILE A 64 2.14 5.96 -1.13
C ILE A 64 3.62 6.38 -1.12
N CYS A 65 3.86 7.59 -1.60
CA CYS A 65 5.17 8.22 -1.72
C CYS A 65 5.42 9.20 -0.56
N GLU A 66 5.08 8.78 0.65
CA GLU A 66 5.00 9.68 1.78
C GLU A 66 5.44 8.96 3.07
N PRO A 67 6.02 9.69 4.03
CA PRO A 67 6.62 9.11 5.21
C PRO A 67 5.57 8.45 6.10
N VAL A 68 5.85 7.21 6.53
CA VAL A 68 4.98 6.43 7.40
C VAL A 68 5.59 6.24 8.78
N LEU A 69 4.76 5.91 9.77
CA LEU A 69 5.20 5.45 11.08
C LEU A 69 5.32 3.92 11.07
N GLU A 70 6.48 3.43 11.51
CA GLU A 70 6.63 2.06 11.99
C GLU A 70 7.21 2.09 13.39
N LYS A 71 6.55 1.41 14.33
CA LYS A 71 6.88 1.38 15.75
C LYS A 71 7.07 2.77 16.38
N GLY A 72 6.35 3.76 15.89
CA GLY A 72 6.44 5.15 16.34
C GLY A 72 7.63 5.93 15.76
N GLU A 73 8.44 5.33 14.89
CA GLU A 73 9.51 5.99 14.17
C GLU A 73 9.06 6.34 12.74
N ARG A 74 9.44 7.55 12.29
CA ARG A 74 9.17 7.99 10.91
C ARG A 74 10.12 7.26 9.96
N LEU A 75 9.55 6.46 9.07
CA LEU A 75 10.24 5.85 7.94
C LEU A 75 9.87 6.59 6.65
N GLU A 76 10.88 7.00 5.89
CA GLU A 76 10.71 7.45 4.52
C GLU A 76 10.46 6.21 3.65
N VAL A 77 9.21 6.04 3.18
CA VAL A 77 8.89 4.91 2.30
C VAL A 77 9.48 5.19 0.92
N LEU A 78 10.33 4.27 0.46
CA LEU A 78 10.92 4.32 -0.87
C LEU A 78 9.79 4.15 -1.91
N CYS A 79 9.46 5.22 -2.64
CA CYS A 79 8.68 5.09 -3.86
C CYS A 79 9.42 4.14 -4.79
N PRO A 80 8.82 3.01 -5.22
CA PRO A 80 9.33 2.36 -6.41
C PRO A 80 9.18 3.35 -7.56
N ASP A 81 10.30 3.67 -8.23
CA ASP A 81 10.37 4.46 -9.46
C ASP A 81 9.46 3.88 -10.56
#